data_AF-A0A8J7RBF5-F1
#
_entry.id   AF-A0A8J7RBF5-F1
#
_cell.length_a   1.000
_cell.length_b   1.000
_cell.length_c   1.000
_cell.angle_alpha   90.00
_cell.angle_beta   90.00
_cell.angle_gamma   90.00
#
_symmetry.space_group_name_H-M   'P 1'
#
loop_
_entity.id
_entity.type
_entity.pdbx_description
1 polymer ?
#
loop_
_entity_poly.entity_id
_entity_poly.type
_entity_poly.pdbx_seq_one_letter_code
_entity_poly.pdbx_strand_id
1 'polypeptide(L)'
;MPNYCPNCGTPIKERDGAVCPNCGAHFSPTKQKNLAIALICAISCPGLGQVYNGEIGKGVLVLLGTAVGTLLLIPGLIVYLYGIYDGYRTAEKMNAGEVPFRETNVLLMILFVGLLVLGLFVLVLLAVSAAFVYGMGAF
;
A
#
# COMPACT_ATOMS: atom_id res chain seq x y z
N MET A 1 -20.14 -6.91 14.03
CA MET A 1 -20.41 -8.29 14.50
C MET A 1 -20.23 -8.29 16.01
N PRO A 2 -21.15 -8.83 16.83
CA PRO A 2 -20.95 -8.85 18.27
C PRO A 2 -19.75 -9.74 18.57
N ASN A 3 -18.68 -9.12 19.07
CA ASN A 3 -17.53 -9.85 19.53
C ASN A 3 -17.92 -10.49 20.87
N TYR A 4 -17.75 -11.80 21.02
CA TYR A 4 -17.95 -12.49 22.30
C TYR A 4 -16.60 -12.67 23.00
N CYS A 5 -16.57 -12.64 24.33
CA CYS A 5 -15.37 -12.97 25.10
C CYS A 5 -15.05 -14.47 24.90
N PRO A 6 -13.84 -14.85 24.44
CA PRO A 6 -13.46 -16.25 24.26
C PRO A 6 -13.34 -17.03 25.57
N ASN A 7 -13.23 -16.35 26.72
CA ASN A 7 -13.08 -16.98 28.03
C ASN A 7 -14.43 -17.24 28.73
N CYS A 8 -15.37 -16.29 28.66
CA CYS A 8 -16.65 -16.38 29.39
C CYS A 8 -17.91 -16.18 28.55
N GLY A 9 -17.78 -15.96 27.24
CA GLY A 9 -18.92 -15.87 26.32
C GLY A 9 -19.78 -14.60 26.42
N THR A 10 -19.37 -13.57 27.18
CA THR A 10 -20.12 -12.31 27.24
C THR A 10 -19.95 -11.47 25.97
N PRO A 11 -21.00 -10.79 25.48
CA PRO A 11 -20.88 -9.87 24.35
C PRO A 11 -20.09 -8.63 24.76
N ILE A 12 -19.10 -8.26 23.96
CA ILE A 12 -18.25 -7.08 24.13
C ILE A 12 -18.43 -6.16 22.92
N LYS A 13 -18.67 -4.87 23.20
CA LYS A 13 -18.91 -3.85 22.16
C LYS A 13 -17.64 -3.57 21.34
N GLU A 14 -16.49 -3.56 22.00
CA GLU A 14 -15.15 -3.31 21.43
C GLU A 14 -14.14 -4.29 22.04
N ARG A 15 -13.21 -4.81 21.23
CA ARG A 15 -12.12 -5.74 21.64
C ARG A 15 -10.80 -5.00 21.83
N ASP A 16 -10.89 -3.70 22.03
CA ASP A 16 -9.82 -2.74 21.78
C ASP A 16 -9.13 -2.47 23.12
N GLY A 17 -8.29 -3.38 23.60
CA GLY A 17 -7.56 -3.17 24.87
C GLY A 17 -8.42 -3.17 26.14
N ALA A 18 -9.72 -3.45 26.04
CA ALA A 18 -10.63 -3.50 27.19
C ALA A 18 -10.40 -4.76 28.03
N VAL A 19 -10.49 -4.62 29.35
CA VAL A 19 -10.61 -5.76 30.25
C VAL A 19 -12.06 -6.24 30.22
N CYS A 20 -12.29 -7.53 30.02
CA CYS A 20 -13.65 -8.08 30.06
C CYS A 20 -14.28 -7.80 31.45
N PRO A 21 -15.43 -7.09 31.53
CA PRO A 21 -16.03 -6.70 32.81
C PRO A 21 -16.53 -7.89 33.64
N ASN A 22 -16.78 -9.04 32.99
CA ASN A 22 -17.28 -10.24 33.66
C ASN A 22 -16.18 -11.17 34.21
N CYS A 23 -15.06 -11.34 33.48
CA CYS A 23 -14.05 -12.36 33.83
C CYS A 23 -12.61 -11.84 33.93
N GLY A 24 -12.36 -10.56 33.65
CA GLY A 24 -11.02 -9.99 33.74
C GLY A 24 -10.08 -10.37 32.59
N ALA A 25 -10.55 -11.04 31.53
CA ALA A 25 -9.71 -11.34 30.37
C ALA A 25 -9.22 -10.04 29.70
N HIS A 26 -7.90 -9.95 29.49
CA HIS A 26 -7.28 -8.85 28.77
C HIS A 26 -7.30 -9.11 27.27
N PHE A 27 -7.77 -8.15 26.47
CA PHE A 27 -7.67 -8.19 25.02
C PHE A 27 -6.47 -7.35 24.57
N SER A 28 -5.70 -7.88 23.62
CA SER A 28 -4.72 -7.05 22.90
C SER A 28 -5.50 -6.12 21.97
N PRO A 29 -5.19 -4.81 21.91
CA PRO A 29 -5.82 -3.92 20.95
C PRO A 29 -5.65 -4.46 19.54
N THR A 30 -6.74 -4.52 18.78
CA THR A 30 -6.71 -4.90 17.38
C THR A 30 -5.96 -3.82 16.62
N LYS A 31 -4.80 -4.16 16.06
CA LYS A 31 -4.06 -3.25 15.18
C LYS A 31 -4.90 -2.98 13.94
N GLN A 32 -5.09 -1.71 13.62
CA GLN A 32 -5.79 -1.26 12.42
C GLN A 32 -4.83 -0.47 11.52
N LYS A 33 -5.05 -0.58 10.21
CA LYS A 33 -4.42 0.27 9.21
C LYS A 33 -5.09 1.64 9.20
N ASN A 34 -4.31 2.68 8.95
CA ASN A 34 -4.86 4.01 8.72
C ASN A 34 -5.27 4.12 7.23
N LEU A 35 -6.57 4.24 6.99
CA LEU A 35 -7.17 4.33 5.66
C LEU A 35 -6.67 5.56 4.87
N ALA A 36 -6.47 6.69 5.54
CA ALA A 36 -5.97 7.90 4.90
C ALA A 36 -4.52 7.73 4.46
N ILE A 37 -3.68 7.10 5.29
CA ILE A 37 -2.28 6.80 4.92
C ILE A 37 -2.24 5.81 3.75
N ALA A 38 -3.07 4.75 3.78
CA ALA A 38 -3.14 3.79 2.68
C ALA A 38 -3.50 4.47 1.35
N LEU A 39 -4.48 5.37 1.36
CA LEU A 39 -4.91 6.12 0.18
C LEU A 39 -3.84 7.09 -0.31
N ILE A 40 -3.25 7.89 0.59
CA ILE A 40 -2.18 8.84 0.24
C ILE A 40 -1.00 8.08 -0.36
N CYS A 41 -0.57 6.98 0.26
CA CYS A 41 0.49 6.13 -0.28
C CYS A 41 0.14 5.65 -1.70
N ALA A 42 -1.06 5.14 -1.92
CA ALA A 42 -1.47 4.60 -3.22
C ALA A 42 -1.56 5.67 -4.32
N ILE A 43 -2.01 6.88 -3.99
CA ILE A 43 -2.07 8.01 -4.94
C ILE A 43 -0.65 8.52 -5.25
N SER A 44 0.20 8.67 -4.24
CA SER A 44 1.55 9.23 -4.41
C SER A 44 2.43 8.41 -5.35
N CYS A 45 2.28 7.08 -5.36
CA CYS A 45 3.06 6.25 -6.27
C CYS A 45 2.38 4.89 -6.55
N PRO A 46 2.36 4.42 -7.81
CA PRO A 46 1.85 3.09 -8.14
C PRO A 46 2.55 2.00 -7.33
N GLY A 47 1.75 1.12 -6.72
CA GLY A 47 2.24 0.00 -5.92
C GLY A 47 2.54 0.31 -4.45
N LEU A 48 2.64 1.59 -4.05
CA LEU A 48 3.04 1.97 -2.70
C LEU A 48 1.95 1.65 -1.66
N GLY A 49 0.67 1.76 -2.02
CA GLY A 49 -0.45 1.36 -1.15
C GLY A 49 -0.43 -0.14 -0.81
N GLN A 50 -0.10 -0.99 -1.78
CA GLN A 50 0.06 -2.43 -1.57
C GLN A 50 1.27 -2.73 -0.67
N VAL A 51 2.39 -2.02 -0.84
CA VAL A 51 3.56 -2.15 0.05
C VAL A 51 3.22 -1.72 1.49
N TYR A 52 2.45 -0.63 1.67
CA TYR A 52 1.93 -0.22 2.99
C TYR A 52 1.07 -1.31 3.64
N ASN A 53 0.28 -2.03 2.84
CA ASN A 53 -0.53 -3.18 3.27
C ASN A 53 0.29 -4.46 3.49
N GLY A 54 1.62 -4.45 3.28
CA GLY A 54 2.46 -5.64 3.42
C GLY A 54 2.32 -6.64 2.26
N GLU A 55 1.81 -6.20 1.10
CA GLU A 55 1.63 -7.01 -0.11
C GLU A 55 2.65 -6.62 -1.19
N ILE A 56 3.93 -6.83 -0.91
CA ILE A 56 5.04 -6.35 -1.77
C ILE A 56 4.96 -6.88 -3.19
N GLY A 57 4.64 -8.17 -3.37
CA GLY A 57 4.50 -8.76 -4.71
C GLY A 57 3.44 -8.06 -5.55
N LYS A 58 2.29 -7.70 -4.95
CA LYS A 58 1.25 -6.92 -5.64
C LYS A 58 1.71 -5.49 -5.91
N GLY A 59 2.42 -4.87 -4.97
CA GLY A 59 2.98 -3.53 -5.16
C GLY A 59 3.94 -3.46 -6.35
N VAL A 60 4.84 -4.42 -6.47
CA VAL A 60 5.75 -4.54 -7.63
C VAL A 60 4.97 -4.79 -8.93
N LEU A 61 3.95 -5.65 -8.90
CA LEU A 61 3.11 -5.90 -10.08
C LEU A 61 2.34 -4.66 -10.55
N VAL A 62 1.75 -3.89 -9.62
CA VAL A 62 1.05 -2.63 -9.94
C VAL A 62 2.04 -1.60 -10.48
N LEU A 63 3.24 -1.50 -9.90
CA LEU A 63 4.29 -0.61 -10.39
C LEU A 63 4.69 -0.94 -11.82
N LEU A 64 5.09 -2.20 -12.08
CA LEU A 64 5.52 -2.63 -13.40
C LEU A 64 4.38 -2.58 -14.42
N GLY A 65 3.17 -2.98 -14.02
CA GLY A 65 1.98 -2.90 -14.86
C GLY A 65 1.63 -1.46 -15.23
N THR A 66 1.78 -0.52 -14.29
CA THR A 66 1.61 0.91 -14.59
C THR A 66 2.72 1.40 -15.53
N ALA A 67 3.99 1.08 -15.27
CA ALA A 67 5.13 1.51 -16.09
C ALA A 67 5.09 0.97 -17.53
N VAL A 68 4.66 -0.28 -17.72
CA VAL A 68 4.46 -0.86 -19.06
C VAL A 68 3.18 -0.31 -19.69
N GLY A 69 2.09 -0.18 -18.92
CA GLY A 69 0.82 0.30 -19.42
C GLY A 69 0.85 1.76 -19.87
N THR A 70 1.68 2.61 -19.26
CA THR A 70 1.85 4.01 -19.65
C THR A 70 2.48 4.17 -21.03
N LEU A 71 3.13 3.13 -21.59
CA LEU A 71 3.57 3.11 -22.99
C LEU A 71 2.40 3.27 -23.97
N LEU A 72 1.20 2.82 -23.58
CA LEU A 72 -0.04 2.94 -24.34
C LEU A 72 -1.01 3.98 -23.75
N LEU A 73 -0.57 4.73 -22.72
CA LEU A 73 -1.30 5.74 -21.96
C LEU A 73 -2.57 5.24 -21.25
N ILE A 74 -3.59 4.80 -21.98
CA ILE A 74 -4.89 4.35 -21.44
C ILE A 74 -4.74 3.11 -20.53
N PRO A 75 -4.05 2.02 -20.94
CA PRO A 75 -3.87 0.86 -20.05
C PRO A 75 -3.11 1.22 -18.77
N GLY A 76 -2.11 2.10 -18.85
CA GLY A 76 -1.36 2.57 -17.68
C GLY A 76 -2.24 3.30 -16.68
N LEU A 77 -3.10 4.19 -17.17
CA LEU A 77 -4.06 4.91 -16.31
C LEU A 77 -5.04 3.94 -15.63
N ILE A 78 -5.53 2.93 -16.35
CA ILE A 78 -6.44 1.91 -15.78
C ILE A 78 -5.75 1.13 -14.65
N VAL A 79 -4.52 0.66 -14.89
CA VAL A 79 -3.75 -0.10 -13.88
C VAL A 79 -3.43 0.77 -12.67
N TYR A 80 -3.08 2.04 -12.89
CA TYR A 80 -2.81 3.00 -11.81
C TYR A 80 -4.05 3.23 -10.93
N LEU A 81 -5.21 3.53 -11.53
CA LEU A 81 -6.46 3.76 -10.79
C LEU A 81 -6.91 2.49 -10.06
N TYR A 82 -6.78 1.31 -10.69
CA TYR A 82 -7.02 0.04 -10.03
C TYR A 82 -6.08 -0.15 -8.82
N GLY A 83 -4.80 0.20 -8.96
CA GLY A 83 -3.82 0.16 -7.88
C GLY A 83 -4.21 1.03 -6.68
N ILE A 84 -4.75 2.23 -6.92
CA ILE A 84 -5.28 3.10 -5.86
C ILE A 84 -6.45 2.42 -5.13
N TYR A 85 -7.42 1.94 -5.89
CA TYR A 85 -8.59 1.25 -5.35
C TYR A 85 -8.20 0.02 -4.52
N ASP A 86 -7.34 -0.84 -5.06
CA ASP A 86 -6.87 -2.06 -4.42
C ASP A 86 -6.09 -1.77 -3.13
N GLY A 87 -5.23 -0.75 -3.12
CA GLY A 87 -4.48 -0.32 -1.95
C GLY A 87 -5.39 0.17 -0.81
N TYR A 88 -6.38 1.02 -1.12
CA TYR A 88 -7.35 1.49 -0.13
C TYR A 88 -8.25 0.36 0.38
N ARG A 89 -8.86 -0.39 -0.55
CA ARG A 89 -9.86 -1.42 -0.21
C ARG A 89 -9.24 -2.56 0.59
N THR A 90 -7.98 -2.90 0.33
CA THR A 90 -7.28 -3.94 1.11
C THR A 90 -7.06 -3.50 2.56
N ALA A 91 -6.70 -2.23 2.82
CA ALA A 91 -6.58 -1.71 4.18
C ALA A 91 -7.92 -1.72 4.92
N GLU A 92 -9.01 -1.35 4.24
CA GLU A 92 -10.37 -1.42 4.78
C GLU A 92 -10.77 -2.85 5.13
N LYS A 93 -10.51 -3.80 4.24
CA LYS A 93 -10.77 -5.23 4.48
C LYS A 93 -9.96 -5.79 5.65
N MET A 94 -8.72 -5.34 5.84
CA MET A 94 -7.90 -5.72 7.01
C MET A 94 -8.52 -5.20 8.30
N ASN A 95 -9.02 -3.97 8.30
CA ASN A 95 -9.70 -3.37 9.46
C ASN A 95 -11.05 -4.05 9.75
N ALA A 96 -11.76 -4.49 8.71
CA ALA A 96 -13.00 -5.24 8.83
C ALA A 96 -12.79 -6.72 9.24
N GLY A 97 -11.55 -7.21 9.25
CA GLY A 97 -11.22 -8.60 9.53
C GLY A 97 -11.58 -9.58 8.41
N GLU A 98 -11.86 -9.09 7.20
CA GLU A 98 -12.16 -9.91 6.02
C GLU A 98 -10.90 -10.56 5.44
N VAL A 99 -9.74 -9.93 5.61
CA VAL A 99 -8.42 -10.43 5.18
C VAL A 99 -7.43 -10.36 6.33
N PRO A 100 -6.42 -11.25 6.40
CA PRO A 100 -5.47 -11.27 7.51
C PRO A 100 -4.68 -9.97 7.57
N PHE A 101 -4.60 -9.37 8.75
CA PHE A 101 -3.78 -8.19 9.00
C PHE A 101 -2.30 -8.49 8.76
N ARG A 102 -1.62 -7.62 8.00
CA ARG A 102 -0.18 -7.69 7.77
C ARG A 102 0.47 -6.41 8.27
N GLU A 103 1.51 -6.54 9.09
CA GLU A 103 2.27 -5.40 9.59
C GLU A 103 2.93 -4.64 8.43
N THR A 104 3.04 -3.32 8.57
CA THR A 104 3.79 -2.51 7.59
C THR A 104 5.28 -2.71 7.81
N ASN A 105 5.99 -3.20 6.79
CA ASN A 105 7.44 -3.23 6.84
C ASN A 105 8.00 -1.88 6.35
N VAL A 106 8.34 -1.00 7.29
CA VAL A 106 8.83 0.35 7.02
C VAL A 106 10.12 0.33 6.20
N LEU A 107 11.02 -0.61 6.46
CA LEU A 107 12.27 -0.75 5.70
C LEU A 107 11.97 -1.03 4.23
N LEU A 108 11.07 -1.97 3.94
CA LEU A 108 10.69 -2.30 2.56
C LEU A 108 9.96 -1.14 1.88
N MET A 109 9.17 -0.37 2.63
CA MET A 109 8.54 0.84 2.11
C MET A 109 9.58 1.91 1.73
N ILE A 110 10.55 2.18 2.60
CA ILE A 110 11.65 3.12 2.33
C ILE A 110 12.49 2.65 1.14
N LEU A 111 12.86 1.37 1.10
CA LEU A 111 13.63 0.80 -0.01
C LEU A 111 12.86 0.87 -1.33
N PHE A 112 11.56 0.59 -1.33
CA PHE A 112 10.71 0.69 -2.50
C PHE A 112 10.67 2.13 -3.05
N VAL A 113 10.41 3.12 -2.18
CA VAL A 113 10.43 4.54 -2.56
C VAL A 113 11.83 4.98 -3.02
N GLY A 114 12.89 4.57 -2.32
CA GLY A 114 14.27 4.90 -2.68
C GLY A 114 14.66 4.36 -4.06
N LEU A 115 14.31 3.11 -4.36
CA LEU A 115 14.53 2.50 -5.67
C LEU A 115 13.73 3.19 -6.77
N LEU A 116 12.50 3.62 -6.48
CA LEU A 116 11.67 4.39 -7.42
C LEU A 116 12.29 5.74 -7.76
N VAL A 117 12.70 6.51 -6.73
CA VAL A 117 13.34 7.81 -6.91
C VAL A 117 14.66 7.67 -7.67
N LEU A 118 15.47 6.67 -7.31
CA LEU A 118 16.72 6.37 -8.03
C LEU A 118 16.45 6.00 -9.49
N GLY A 119 15.49 5.12 -9.76
CA GLY A 119 15.12 4.72 -11.11
C GLY A 119 14.63 5.90 -11.97
N LEU A 120 13.79 6.77 -11.41
CA LEU A 120 13.34 7.99 -12.08
C LEU A 120 14.51 8.96 -12.33
N PHE A 121 15.40 9.14 -11.37
CA PHE A 121 16.60 9.97 -11.54
C PHE A 121 17.49 9.47 -12.68
N VAL A 122 17.77 8.16 -12.72
CA VAL A 122 18.54 7.55 -13.82
C VAL A 122 17.82 7.74 -15.15
N LEU A 123 16.51 7.52 -15.21
CA LEU A 123 15.73 7.72 -16.44
C LEU A 123 15.78 9.16 -16.95
N VAL A 124 15.70 10.15 -16.05
CA VAL A 124 15.83 11.57 -16.40
C VAL A 124 17.24 11.88 -16.91
N LEU A 125 18.30 11.37 -16.27
CA LEU A 125 19.68 11.55 -16.74
C LEU A 125 19.90 10.95 -18.14
N LEU A 126 19.33 9.77 -18.40
CA LEU A 126 19.36 9.14 -19.72
C LEU A 126 18.61 9.97 -20.76
N ALA A 127 17.43 10.51 -20.42
CA ALA A 127 16.67 11.36 -21.32
C ALA A 127 17.41 12.67 -21.65
N VAL A 128 18.02 13.32 -20.65
CA VAL A 128 18.81 14.57 -20.83
C VAL A 128 20.05 14.32 -21.68
N SER A 129 20.80 13.25 -21.40
CA SER A 129 21.99 12.90 -22.19
C SER A 129 21.62 12.54 -23.64
N ALA A 130 20.54 11.80 -23.86
CA ALA A 130 20.03 11.55 -25.21
C ALA A 130 19.66 12.85 -25.94
N ALA A 131 18.90 13.74 -25.28
CA ALA A 131 18.52 15.02 -25.85
C ALA A 131 19.74 15.88 -26.22
N PHE A 132 20.79 15.87 -25.40
CA PHE A 132 22.05 16.57 -25.68
C PHE A 132 22.77 15.99 -26.90
N VAL A 133 22.90 14.66 -27.00
CA VAL A 133 23.54 13.98 -28.14
C VAL A 133 22.80 14.25 -29.44
N TYR A 134 21.47 14.08 -29.47
CA TYR A 134 20.68 14.35 -30.67
C TYR A 134 20.61 15.84 -31.01
N GLY A 135 20.61 16.72 -30.01
CA GLY A 135 20.65 18.17 -30.20
C GLY A 135 21.96 18.65 -30.83
N MET A 136 23.10 18.08 -30.44
CA MET A 136 24.39 18.41 -31.06
C MET A 136 24.54 17.85 -32.48
N GLY A 137 23.91 16.72 -32.80
CA GLY A 137 23.94 16.14 -34.16
C GLY A 137 23.07 16.90 -35.19
N ALA A 138 22.35 17.94 -34.77
CA ALA A 138 21.49 18.74 -35.63
C ALA A 138 22.12 20.08 -36.08
N PHE A 139 23.39 20.34 -35.73
CA PHE A 139 24.16 21.53 -36.15
C PHE A 139 25.32 21.17 -37.09
#